data_AF-K0SND4-F1
#
_entry.id   AF-K0SND4-F1
#
_cell.length_a   1.000
_cell.length_b   1.000
_cell.length_c   1.000
_cell.angle_alpha   90.00
_cell.angle_beta   90.00
_cell.angle_gamma   90.00
#
_symmetry.space_group_name_H-M   'P 1'
#
loop_
_entity.id
_entity.type
_entity.pdbx_description
1 polymer ?
#
loop_
_entity_poly.entity_id
_entity_poly.type
_entity_poly.pdbx_seq_one_letter_code
_entity_poly.pdbx_strand_id
1 'polypeptide(L)'
;MKTCPQEIRSGGSRSSTDPPRSGRVICRLLHSFQSSGHRWHCLPISDETRSGIRARKWVEALLHRRVHSQKREKGYLFSKPGRPSEKASLSDYDADFIELMQELHRQKPELFSKGTVLDYFSLRRSLRRGAVLETTGRVSETTINAINRWRKKESARGLIPNLCMRQTYTQTRDVVDERLKYSKAL
;
A
#
# COMPACT_ATOMS: atom_id res chain seq x y z
N MET A 1 -22.82 -5.53 -13.13
CA MET A 1 -21.44 -5.05 -12.88
C MET A 1 -21.50 -3.61 -12.40
N LYS A 2 -21.47 -3.35 -11.09
CA LYS A 2 -21.43 -1.99 -10.53
C LYS A 2 -20.42 -1.98 -9.38
N THR A 3 -19.35 -1.21 -9.56
CA THR A 3 -18.16 -1.13 -8.71
C THR A 3 -18.20 0.15 -7.88
N CYS A 4 -17.93 0.03 -6.56
CA CYS A 4 -18.08 1.09 -5.57
C CYS A 4 -16.73 1.81 -5.27
N PRO A 5 -16.78 3.06 -4.75
CA PRO A 5 -15.67 4.02 -4.74
C PRO A 5 -14.65 3.75 -3.62
N GLN A 6 -13.41 4.22 -3.80
CA GLN A 6 -12.42 4.30 -2.73
C GLN A 6 -12.54 5.67 -2.05
N GLU A 7 -13.54 5.85 -1.18
CA GLU A 7 -13.62 7.01 -0.30
C GLU A 7 -12.46 7.00 0.69
N ILE A 8 -11.71 8.10 0.76
CA ILE A 8 -10.85 8.40 1.90
C ILE A 8 -11.55 9.49 2.69
N ARG A 9 -12.25 9.08 3.75
CA ARG A 9 -12.79 10.03 4.73
C ARG A 9 -11.69 10.40 5.72
N SER A 10 -11.20 11.63 5.63
CA SER A 10 -10.56 12.31 6.75
C SER A 10 -11.67 12.79 7.70
N GLY A 11 -12.02 11.99 8.70
CA GLY A 11 -12.93 12.42 9.76
C GLY A 11 -13.74 11.26 10.37
N GLY A 12 -13.25 10.73 11.48
CA GLY A 12 -14.05 10.00 12.45
C GLY A 12 -13.97 10.72 13.78
N SER A 13 -15.11 11.09 14.34
CA SER A 13 -15.28 11.69 15.67
C SER A 13 -14.60 10.85 16.75
N ARG A 14 -13.97 11.51 17.72
CA ARG A 14 -13.23 10.90 18.84
C ARG A 14 -14.14 9.95 19.63
N SER A 15 -13.76 8.67 19.71
CA SER A 15 -14.18 7.79 20.80
C SER A 15 -13.05 7.72 21.82
N SER A 16 -13.38 7.79 23.11
CA SER A 16 -12.48 7.92 24.27
C SER A 16 -11.54 6.72 24.54
N THR A 17 -11.38 5.81 23.57
CA THR A 17 -10.57 4.60 23.66
C THR A 17 -9.43 4.54 22.63
N ASP A 18 -9.11 5.64 21.96
CA ASP A 18 -7.96 5.71 21.04
C ASP A 18 -6.63 5.65 21.83
N PRO A 19 -5.76 4.65 21.61
CA PRO A 19 -4.44 4.62 22.23
C PRO A 19 -3.59 5.80 21.72
N PRO A 20 -2.62 6.27 22.53
CA PRO A 20 -1.87 7.51 22.28
C PRO A 20 -1.18 7.49 20.92
N ARG A 21 -1.00 8.68 20.32
CA ARG A 21 -0.36 8.95 19.01
C ARG A 21 1.06 8.38 18.92
N SER A 22 1.19 7.07 18.78
CA SER A 22 2.46 6.38 18.69
C SER A 22 2.78 6.10 17.23
N GLY A 23 3.46 7.01 16.54
CA GLY A 23 4.29 6.74 15.33
C GLY A 23 3.71 5.87 14.20
N ARG A 24 2.38 5.82 14.05
CA ARG A 24 1.67 4.90 13.14
C ARG A 24 0.78 5.69 12.18
N VAL A 25 0.74 5.26 10.93
CA VAL A 25 -0.19 5.69 9.87
C VAL A 25 -1.08 4.50 9.54
N ILE A 26 -2.41 4.68 9.64
CA ILE A 26 -3.36 3.63 9.26
C ILE A 26 -3.98 4.02 7.92
N CYS A 27 -3.53 3.38 6.84
CA CYS A 27 -4.16 3.51 5.54
C CYS A 27 -5.38 2.58 5.50
N ARG A 28 -6.58 3.16 5.43
CA ARG A 28 -7.82 2.39 5.23
C ARG A 28 -8.12 2.31 3.73
N LEU A 29 -8.02 1.12 3.18
CA LEU A 29 -8.41 0.82 1.81
C LEU A 29 -9.79 0.18 1.83
N LEU A 30 -10.75 0.83 1.18
CA LEU A 30 -12.09 0.30 1.00
C LEU A 30 -12.12 -0.66 -0.20
N HIS A 31 -12.68 -1.85 0.03
CA HIS A 31 -13.01 -2.80 -1.04
C HIS A 31 -14.50 -3.13 -0.97
N SER A 32 -15.21 -2.96 -2.09
CA SER A 32 -16.59 -3.43 -2.25
C SER A 32 -16.58 -4.86 -2.79
N PHE A 33 -17.19 -5.79 -2.06
CA PHE A 33 -17.37 -7.17 -2.48
C PHE A 33 -18.78 -7.38 -3.07
N GLN A 34 -18.93 -8.33 -4.01
CA GLN A 34 -20.19 -8.54 -4.74
C GLN A 34 -21.27 -9.29 -3.95
N SER A 35 -20.94 -9.95 -2.84
CA SER A 35 -21.93 -10.52 -1.93
C SER A 35 -21.74 -9.95 -0.52
N SER A 36 -22.66 -9.06 -0.13
CA SER A 36 -22.95 -8.71 1.27
C SER A 36 -21.79 -8.18 2.15
N GLY A 37 -21.17 -7.05 1.76
CA GLY A 37 -20.55 -6.15 2.74
C GLY A 37 -19.37 -5.31 2.26
N HIS A 38 -19.30 -4.07 2.75
CA HIS A 38 -18.09 -3.22 2.66
C HIS A 38 -17.08 -3.71 3.70
N ARG A 39 -15.91 -4.20 3.27
CA ARG A 39 -14.81 -4.54 4.19
C ARG A 39 -13.73 -3.47 4.10
N TRP A 40 -13.48 -2.82 5.24
CA TRP A 40 -12.36 -1.93 5.43
C TRP A 40 -11.10 -2.77 5.63
N HIS A 41 -10.12 -2.61 4.76
CA HIS A 41 -8.80 -3.18 4.97
C HIS A 41 -7.88 -2.10 5.55
N CYS A 42 -7.49 -2.27 6.81
CA CYS A 42 -6.52 -1.39 7.45
C CYS A 42 -5.10 -1.89 7.18
N LEU A 43 -4.25 -1.04 6.59
CA LEU A 43 -2.82 -1.25 6.45
C LEU A 43 -2.10 -0.31 7.43
N PRO A 44 -1.66 -0.81 8.59
CA PRO A 44 -0.80 -0.04 9.47
C PRO A 44 0.60 0.05 8.87
N ILE A 45 1.10 1.27 8.77
CA ILE A 45 2.40 1.64 8.22
C ILE A 45 3.10 2.51 9.26
N SER A 46 4.41 2.33 9.45
CA SER A 46 5.24 3.20 10.28
C SER A 46 5.25 4.61 9.70
N ASP A 47 5.29 5.64 10.56
CA ASP A 47 5.38 7.03 10.14
C ASP A 47 6.65 7.30 9.30
N GLU A 48 7.76 6.78 9.81
CA GLU A 48 9.07 6.81 9.18
C GLU A 48 9.65 5.39 9.13
N THR A 49 10.26 5.06 8.01
CA THR A 49 10.99 3.81 7.79
C THR A 49 12.48 4.01 8.09
N ARG A 50 13.24 2.93 8.26
CA ARG A 50 14.69 3.00 8.48
C ARG A 50 15.43 3.60 7.29
N SER A 51 14.95 3.39 6.07
CA SER A 51 15.47 4.07 4.87
C SER A 51 15.12 5.57 4.79
N GLY A 52 14.37 6.11 5.76
CA GLY A 52 13.98 7.52 5.82
C GLY A 52 12.73 7.85 5.01
N ILE A 53 11.93 6.85 4.60
CA ILE A 53 10.67 7.09 3.91
C ILE A 53 9.64 7.59 4.93
N ARG A 54 9.21 8.84 4.77
CA ARG A 54 8.19 9.47 5.62
C ARG A 54 6.80 9.20 5.07
N ALA A 55 6.27 8.01 5.32
CA ALA A 55 5.02 7.52 4.76
C ALA A 55 3.83 8.46 5.06
N ARG A 56 3.75 9.01 6.29
CA ARG A 56 2.71 9.97 6.65
C ARG A 56 2.72 11.18 5.73
N LYS A 57 3.88 11.81 5.56
CA LYS A 57 4.04 13.03 4.76
C LYS A 57 3.57 12.81 3.32
N TRP A 58 3.90 11.67 2.72
CA TRP A 58 3.48 11.33 1.36
C TRP A 58 1.97 11.07 1.25
N VAL A 59 1.39 10.35 2.22
CA VAL A 59 -0.06 10.11 2.27
C VAL A 59 -0.82 11.41 2.48
N GLU A 60 -0.37 12.26 3.41
CA GLU A 60 -0.97 13.56 3.67
C GLU A 60 -0.87 14.49 2.45
N ALA A 61 0.29 14.53 1.77
CA ALA A 61 0.45 15.30 0.55
C ALA A 61 -0.49 14.81 -0.58
N LEU A 62 -0.64 13.49 -0.72
CA LEU A 62 -1.58 12.90 -1.68
C LEU A 62 -3.02 13.29 -1.38
N LEU A 63 -3.44 13.18 -0.11
CA LEU A 63 -4.77 13.56 0.34
C LEU A 63 -5.02 15.05 0.16
N HIS A 64 -4.05 15.88 0.53
CA HIS A 64 -4.15 17.32 0.38
C HIS A 64 -4.36 17.70 -1.09
N ARG A 65 -3.57 17.11 -2.00
CA ARG A 65 -3.73 17.33 -3.44
C ARG A 65 -5.10 16.88 -3.95
N ARG A 66 -5.58 15.72 -3.50
CA ARG A 66 -6.87 15.16 -3.96
C ARG A 66 -8.08 15.93 -3.42
N VAL A 67 -8.11 16.15 -2.12
CA VAL A 67 -9.26 16.74 -1.41
C VAL A 67 -9.24 18.26 -1.54
N HIS A 68 -8.12 18.91 -1.24
CA HIS A 68 -8.08 20.37 -1.15
C HIS A 68 -7.81 21.03 -2.50
N SER A 69 -6.82 20.54 -3.27
CA SER A 69 -6.46 21.14 -4.56
C SER A 69 -7.40 20.72 -5.69
N GLN A 70 -7.76 19.43 -5.77
CA GLN A 70 -8.59 18.90 -6.87
C GLN A 70 -10.09 18.83 -6.53
N LYS A 71 -10.49 19.09 -5.27
CA LYS A 71 -11.88 18.98 -4.79
C LYS A 71 -12.51 17.62 -5.07
N ARG A 72 -11.69 16.56 -5.09
CA ARG A 72 -12.12 15.17 -5.33
C ARG A 72 -12.15 14.40 -4.01
N GLU A 73 -13.29 14.47 -3.34
CA GLU A 73 -13.53 13.76 -2.08
C GLU A 73 -14.01 12.31 -2.29
N LYS A 74 -14.58 12.02 -3.45
CA LYS A 74 -15.17 10.73 -3.81
C LYS A 74 -14.59 10.19 -5.11
N GLY A 75 -14.65 8.86 -5.27
CA GLY A 75 -14.19 8.15 -6.47
C GLY A 75 -12.97 7.28 -6.21
N TYR A 76 -12.17 7.01 -7.24
CA TYR A 76 -10.94 6.24 -7.09
C TYR A 76 -9.76 7.13 -6.71
N LEU A 77 -8.95 6.70 -5.74
CA LEU A 77 -7.71 7.41 -5.36
C LEU A 77 -6.73 7.48 -6.54
N PHE A 78 -6.62 6.37 -7.28
CA PHE A 78 -5.87 6.25 -8.52
C PHE A 78 -6.84 6.02 -9.67
N SER A 79 -6.98 7.04 -10.51
CA SER A 79 -7.81 7.02 -11.71
C SER A 79 -6.92 7.00 -12.94
N LYS A 80 -7.43 6.40 -14.03
CA LYS A 80 -6.70 6.44 -15.30
C LYS A 80 -6.42 7.90 -15.71
N PRO A 81 -5.29 8.16 -16.38
CA PRO A 81 -5.01 9.48 -16.95
C PRO A 81 -6.20 9.96 -17.80
N GLY A 82 -6.68 11.18 -17.54
CA GLY A 82 -7.82 11.77 -18.25
C GLY A 82 -9.21 11.17 -17.95
N ARG A 83 -9.31 10.05 -17.21
CA ARG A 83 -10.59 9.38 -16.91
C ARG A 83 -10.80 9.20 -15.40
N PRO A 84 -11.33 10.21 -14.70
CA PRO A 84 -11.46 10.21 -13.24
C PRO A 84 -12.43 9.16 -12.68
N SER A 85 -13.40 8.72 -13.50
CA SER A 85 -14.40 7.72 -13.15
C SER A 85 -13.91 6.28 -13.31
N GLU A 86 -12.78 6.06 -13.99
CA GLU A 86 -12.21 4.73 -14.20
C GLU A 86 -11.08 4.43 -13.22
N LYS A 87 -11.07 3.21 -12.68
CA LYS A 87 -9.99 2.72 -11.82
C LYS A 87 -8.71 2.52 -12.65
N ALA A 88 -7.60 3.08 -12.17
CA ALA A 88 -6.29 2.77 -12.75
C ALA A 88 -5.81 1.38 -12.31
N SER A 89 -5.14 0.72 -13.24
CA SER A 89 -4.28 -0.43 -13.00
C SER A 89 -2.84 0.02 -12.75
N LEU A 90 -1.99 -0.85 -12.21
CA LEU A 90 -0.56 -0.55 -12.05
C LEU A 90 0.13 -0.33 -13.40
N SER A 91 -0.33 -1.00 -14.46
CA SER A 91 0.23 -0.87 -15.80
C SER A 91 0.03 0.54 -16.38
N ASP A 92 -1.04 1.24 -15.97
CA ASP A 92 -1.32 2.61 -16.45
C ASP A 92 -0.28 3.64 -15.96
N TYR A 93 0.53 3.30 -14.94
CA TYR A 93 1.59 4.15 -14.38
C TYR A 93 3.00 3.58 -14.60
N ASP A 94 3.14 2.48 -15.35
CA ASP A 94 4.44 1.82 -15.53
C ASP A 94 5.39 2.70 -16.36
N ALA A 95 4.86 3.41 -17.36
CA ALA A 95 5.63 4.36 -18.17
C ALA A 95 6.18 5.52 -17.33
N ASP A 96 5.32 6.19 -16.55
CA ASP A 96 5.73 7.26 -15.63
C ASP A 96 6.81 6.78 -14.65
N PHE A 97 6.68 5.54 -14.17
CA PHE A 97 7.67 4.95 -13.27
C PHE A 97 9.02 4.73 -13.96
N ILE A 98 9.03 4.22 -15.19
CA ILE A 98 10.28 4.01 -15.95
C ILE A 98 10.96 5.36 -16.22
N GLU A 99 10.21 6.40 -16.58
CA GLU A 99 10.73 7.76 -16.76
C GLU A 99 11.40 8.29 -15.48
N LEU A 100 10.75 8.12 -14.32
CA LEU A 100 11.34 8.49 -13.03
C LEU A 100 12.61 7.69 -12.71
N MET A 101 12.67 6.42 -13.09
CA MET A 101 13.85 5.58 -12.89
C MET A 101 15.01 6.01 -13.81
N GLN A 102 14.71 6.39 -15.05
CA GLN A 102 15.69 6.96 -15.99
C GLN A 102 16.24 8.30 -15.48
N GLU A 103 15.36 9.15 -14.95
CA GLU A 103 15.77 10.41 -14.35
C GLU A 103 16.66 10.19 -13.13
N LEU A 104 16.27 9.28 -12.25
CA LEU A 104 17.07 8.93 -11.08
C LEU A 104 18.43 8.36 -11.47
N HIS A 105 18.50 7.53 -12.52
CA HIS A 105 19.75 6.99 -13.03
C HIS A 105 20.67 8.08 -13.58
N ARG A 106 20.11 9.08 -14.25
CA ARG A 106 20.84 10.25 -14.76
C ARG A 106 21.35 11.15 -13.63
N GLN A 107 20.54 11.41 -12.62
CA GLN A 107 20.90 12.30 -11.51
C GLN A 107 21.85 11.65 -10.50
N LYS A 108 21.68 10.35 -10.26
CA LYS A 108 22.39 9.58 -9.22
C LYS A 108 22.82 8.21 -9.73
N PRO A 109 23.75 8.17 -10.70
CA PRO A 109 24.23 6.91 -11.27
C PRO A 109 24.89 5.99 -10.22
N GLU A 110 25.41 6.53 -9.13
CA GLU A 110 26.03 5.79 -8.03
C GLU A 110 25.09 4.85 -7.28
N LEU A 111 23.77 5.07 -7.38
CA LEU A 111 22.76 4.20 -6.77
C LEU A 111 22.53 2.90 -7.57
N PHE A 112 23.08 2.82 -8.78
CA PHE A 112 22.86 1.71 -9.70
C PHE A 112 24.16 0.94 -9.92
N SER A 113 24.08 -0.39 -9.87
CA SER A 113 25.21 -1.24 -10.21
C SER A 113 25.58 -1.06 -11.70
N LYS A 114 26.88 -1.15 -12.01
CA LYS A 114 27.38 -1.14 -13.39
C LYS A 114 26.70 -2.26 -14.19
N GLY A 115 26.06 -1.93 -15.31
CA GLY A 115 25.30 -2.88 -16.14
C GLY A 115 23.83 -3.07 -15.77
N THR A 116 23.27 -2.20 -14.92
CA THR A 116 21.83 -2.22 -14.63
C THR A 116 21.03 -1.87 -15.87
N VAL A 117 20.21 -2.81 -16.36
CA VAL A 117 19.31 -2.58 -17.49
C VAL A 117 17.97 -2.08 -16.96
N LEU A 118 17.59 -0.85 -17.34
CA LEU A 118 16.38 -0.18 -16.86
C LEU A 118 15.09 -0.85 -17.37
N ASP A 119 15.13 -1.54 -18.50
CA ASP A 119 13.98 -2.23 -19.09
C ASP A 119 13.43 -3.38 -18.22
N TYR A 120 14.22 -3.89 -17.28
CA TYR A 120 13.74 -4.89 -16.32
C TYR A 120 12.97 -4.28 -15.15
N PHE A 121 12.97 -2.95 -15.02
CA PHE A 121 12.21 -2.27 -13.99
C PHE A 121 10.75 -2.16 -14.41
N SER A 122 9.87 -2.57 -13.51
CA SER A 122 8.44 -2.35 -13.65
C SER A 122 7.90 -2.00 -12.27
N LEU A 123 6.94 -1.07 -12.23
CA LEU A 123 6.31 -0.62 -10.99
C LEU A 123 5.78 -1.81 -10.18
N ARG A 124 5.22 -2.80 -10.89
CA ARG A 124 4.64 -4.01 -10.29
C ARG A 124 5.66 -4.92 -9.60
N ARG A 125 6.86 -5.08 -10.16
CA ARG A 125 7.86 -6.04 -9.63
C ARG A 125 8.91 -5.34 -8.78
N SER A 126 9.43 -4.21 -9.23
CA SER A 126 10.59 -3.55 -8.62
C SER A 126 10.30 -3.07 -7.21
N LEU A 127 9.18 -2.38 -6.97
CA LEU A 127 8.84 -1.89 -5.63
C LEU A 127 8.63 -3.02 -4.63
N ARG A 128 7.88 -4.06 -5.03
CA ARG A 128 7.63 -5.22 -4.16
C ARG A 128 8.91 -6.01 -3.90
N ARG A 129 9.73 -6.25 -4.92
CA ARG A 129 11.00 -6.97 -4.79
C ARG A 129 11.98 -6.20 -3.93
N GLY A 130 12.09 -4.89 -4.13
CA GLY A 130 12.92 -4.00 -3.30
C GLY A 130 12.50 -4.04 -1.83
N ALA A 131 11.20 -3.90 -1.56
CA ALA A 131 10.66 -4.00 -0.20
C ALA A 131 10.95 -5.37 0.44
N VAL A 132 10.79 -6.47 -0.30
CA VAL A 132 11.11 -7.81 0.20
C VAL A 132 12.61 -7.93 0.50
N LEU A 133 13.48 -7.61 -0.45
CA LEU A 133 14.93 -7.70 -0.29
C LEU A 133 15.44 -6.87 0.89
N GLU A 134 14.91 -5.66 1.07
CA GLU A 134 15.31 -4.80 2.18
C GLU A 134 14.83 -5.33 3.54
N THR A 135 13.71 -6.03 3.60
CA THR A 135 13.23 -6.64 4.85
C THR A 135 13.81 -8.04 5.12
N THR A 136 14.39 -8.71 4.12
CA THR A 136 15.01 -10.02 4.27
C THR A 136 16.16 -9.97 5.27
N GLY A 137 16.20 -10.92 6.21
CA GLY A 137 17.20 -10.97 7.28
C GLY A 137 16.93 -10.05 8.48
N ARG A 138 15.88 -9.21 8.41
CA ARG A 138 15.53 -8.25 9.48
C ARG A 138 14.16 -8.53 10.10
N VAL A 139 13.29 -9.16 9.34
CA VAL A 139 11.94 -9.54 9.73
C VAL A 139 11.74 -11.01 9.42
N SER A 140 10.96 -11.72 10.25
CA SER A 140 10.69 -13.13 10.04
C SER A 140 10.02 -13.36 8.69
N GLU A 141 10.39 -14.46 8.03
CA GLU A 141 9.80 -14.83 6.74
C GLU A 141 8.28 -15.03 6.84
N THR A 142 7.80 -15.49 7.99
CA THR A 142 6.37 -15.60 8.30
C THR A 142 5.64 -14.25 8.20
N THR A 143 6.25 -13.18 8.71
CA THR A 143 5.71 -11.82 8.67
C THR A 143 5.77 -11.24 7.25
N ILE A 144 6.90 -11.42 6.55
CA ILE A 144 7.07 -11.00 5.15
C ILE A 144 6.00 -11.67 4.27
N ASN A 145 5.80 -12.97 4.44
CA ASN A 145 4.77 -13.72 3.73
C ASN A 145 3.35 -13.29 4.12
N ALA A 146 3.10 -12.99 5.40
CA ALA A 146 1.80 -12.51 5.86
C ALA A 146 1.38 -11.20 5.18
N ILE A 147 2.33 -10.29 4.94
CA ILE A 147 2.10 -9.00 4.28
C ILE A 147 1.99 -9.18 2.76
N ASN A 148 2.86 -10.02 2.19
CA ASN A 148 2.90 -10.28 0.75
C ASN A 148 1.77 -11.18 0.22
N ARG A 149 0.95 -11.77 1.11
CA ARG A 149 -0.15 -12.71 0.84
C ARG A 149 -1.41 -12.12 0.20
N TRP A 150 -1.42 -10.83 -0.13
CA TRP A 150 -2.60 -10.11 -0.63
C TRP A 150 -3.30 -10.82 -1.81
N ARG A 151 -2.55 -11.30 -2.82
CA ARG A 151 -3.13 -12.02 -3.97
C ARG A 151 -3.82 -13.33 -3.59
N LYS A 152 -3.31 -14.08 -2.60
CA LYS A 152 -3.94 -15.34 -2.16
C LYS A 152 -5.25 -15.07 -1.43
N LYS A 153 -5.30 -14.00 -0.62
CA LYS A 153 -6.53 -13.54 0.04
C LYS A 153 -7.57 -13.04 -0.96
N GLU A 154 -7.17 -12.27 -1.97
CA GLU A 154 -8.09 -11.80 -3.02
C GLU A 154 -8.57 -12.94 -3.92
N SER A 155 -7.68 -13.87 -4.31
CA SER A 155 -8.03 -15.03 -5.15
C SER A 155 -9.01 -15.97 -4.45
N ALA A 156 -9.05 -15.99 -3.12
CA ALA A 156 -9.99 -16.79 -2.36
C ALA A 156 -11.43 -16.26 -2.42
N ARG A 157 -11.67 -15.05 -2.97
CA ARG A 157 -13.02 -14.48 -3.19
C ARG A 157 -13.98 -14.67 -2.00
N GLY A 158 -13.50 -14.51 -0.77
CA GLY A 158 -14.30 -14.64 0.44
C GLY A 158 -14.52 -16.08 0.96
N LEU A 159 -14.09 -17.11 0.24
CA LEU A 159 -13.88 -18.45 0.79
C LEU A 159 -12.73 -18.40 1.79
N ILE A 160 -12.75 -19.26 2.80
CA ILE A 160 -11.60 -19.43 3.70
C ILE A 160 -10.44 -19.89 2.82
N PRO A 161 -9.42 -19.04 2.56
CA PRO A 161 -8.23 -19.53 1.87
C PRO A 161 -7.69 -20.73 2.63
N ASN A 162 -7.13 -21.74 1.94
CA ASN A 162 -6.39 -22.86 2.56
C ASN A 162 -5.17 -22.32 3.33
N LEU A 163 -5.44 -21.74 4.50
CA LEU A 163 -4.48 -21.23 5.46
C LEU A 163 -4.51 -22.18 6.66
N CYS A 164 -3.41 -22.20 7.40
CA CYS A 164 -3.40 -22.81 8.72
C CYS A 164 -4.54 -22.21 9.57
N MET A 165 -5.24 -23.04 10.34
CA MET A 165 -6.33 -22.66 11.27
C MET A 165 -6.02 -21.36 12.03
N ARG A 166 -4.80 -21.20 12.55
CA ARG A 166 -4.37 -20.01 13.30
C ARG A 166 -4.40 -18.72 12.48
N GLN A 167 -4.14 -18.82 11.17
CA GLN A 167 -4.11 -17.69 10.22
C GLN A 167 -5.50 -17.30 9.71
N THR A 168 -6.48 -18.21 9.80
CA THR A 168 -7.89 -17.96 9.45
C THR A 168 -8.56 -17.02 10.45
N TYR A 169 -8.19 -17.12 11.73
CA TYR A 169 -8.76 -16.31 12.81
C TYR A 169 -7.98 -15.03 13.13
N THR A 170 -6.79 -14.82 12.56
CA THR A 170 -6.00 -13.63 12.87
C THR A 170 -6.65 -12.38 12.27
N GLN A 171 -7.23 -11.53 13.13
CA GLN A 171 -7.80 -10.27 12.69
C GLN A 171 -6.69 -9.27 12.37
N THR A 172 -7.02 -8.23 11.59
CA THR A 172 -6.04 -7.18 11.26
C THR A 172 -5.49 -6.49 12.51
N ARG A 173 -6.27 -6.44 13.61
CA ARG A 173 -5.87 -5.89 14.90
C ARG A 173 -4.73 -6.69 15.55
N ASP A 174 -4.76 -8.01 15.43
CA ASP A 174 -3.80 -8.90 16.09
C ASP A 174 -2.43 -8.90 15.39
N VAL A 175 -2.37 -8.44 14.14
CA VAL A 175 -1.14 -8.35 13.32
C VAL A 175 -0.65 -6.92 13.12
N VAL A 176 -1.20 -5.94 13.83
CA VAL A 176 -0.79 -4.53 13.67
C VAL A 176 0.69 -4.38 13.97
N ASP A 177 1.16 -4.93 15.07
CA ASP A 177 2.56 -4.78 15.48
C ASP A 177 3.52 -5.51 14.54
N GLU A 178 3.15 -6.68 14.02
CA GLU A 178 3.94 -7.39 13.00
C GLU A 178 4.04 -6.60 11.69
N ARG A 179 2.93 -6.02 11.23
CA ARG A 179 2.90 -5.17 10.04
C ARG A 179 3.72 -3.90 10.22
N LEU A 180 3.70 -3.33 11.43
CA LEU A 180 4.52 -2.18 11.75
C LEU A 180 6.01 -2.50 11.79
N LYS A 181 6.41 -3.65 12.36
CA LYS A 181 7.79 -4.14 12.32
C LYS A 181 8.30 -4.23 10.88
N TYR A 182 7.49 -4.79 9.97
CA TYR A 182 7.82 -4.82 8.55
C TYR A 182 7.97 -3.42 7.96
N SER A 183 6.99 -2.55 8.15
CA SER A 183 7.04 -1.19 7.59
C SER A 183 8.18 -0.33 8.16
N LYS A 184 8.57 -0.54 9.42
CA LYS A 184 9.67 0.17 10.06
C LYS A 184 11.03 -0.36 9.59
N ALA A 185 11.11 -1.63 9.21
CA ALA A 185 12.35 -2.26 8.74
C ALA A 185 12.71 -1.90 7.30
N LEU A 186 11.76 -1.33 6.52
CA LEU A 186 12.01 -0.76 5.20
C LEU A 186 12.96 0.43 5.27
#